data_AF-A0ABD2H8A0-F1
#
_entry.id   AF-A0ABD2H8A0-F1
#
_cell.length_a   1.000
_cell.length_b   1.000
_cell.length_c   1.000
_cell.angle_alpha   90.00
_cell.angle_beta   90.00
_cell.angle_gamma   90.00
#
_symmetry.space_group_name_H-M   'P 1'
#
loop_
_entity.id
_entity.type
_entity.pdbx_description
1 polymer ?
#
loop_
_entity_poly.entity_id
_entity_poly.type
_entity_poly.pdbx_seq_one_letter_code
_entity_poly.pdbx_strand_id
1 'polypeptide(L)'
;MAKVVWTTAFLLYLWSVFIQFNSISGLGINELLYFRVISPEEIGYIFSAAPAKDFGGDFTYSYDKIFLVPADPADGCSDLEDREIIQGQVVLVERGGCSFVQKARHVEEAGGKAVLIADNAVDNDSQYLDMITDGSTAKPSIPALFLLGRDGMMIRRSLQRHAMPWAVISIPVNVSSLASFPLKQPPWTLW
;
A
#
# COMPACT_ATOMS: atom_id res chain seq x y z
N MET A 1 50.06 47.88 -10.96
CA MET A 1 49.20 47.61 -9.79
C MET A 1 47.78 47.37 -10.29
N ALA A 2 47.48 46.12 -10.66
CA ALA A 2 46.17 45.75 -11.22
C ALA A 2 45.23 45.36 -10.07
N LYS A 3 44.09 46.06 -9.97
CA LYS A 3 43.03 45.75 -9.01
C LYS A 3 42.27 44.53 -9.50
N VAL A 4 42.38 43.42 -8.76
CA VAL A 4 41.61 42.20 -8.98
C VAL A 4 40.17 42.47 -8.55
N VAL A 5 39.28 42.63 -9.53
CA VAL A 5 37.84 42.74 -9.31
C VAL A 5 37.33 41.33 -9.02
N TRP A 6 36.98 41.05 -7.77
CA TRP A 6 36.28 39.83 -7.39
C TRP A 6 34.87 39.90 -7.96
N THR A 7 34.70 39.18 -9.07
CA THR A 7 33.43 38.93 -9.74
C THR A 7 32.43 38.31 -8.77
N THR A 8 31.30 38.98 -8.60
CA THR A 8 30.09 38.61 -7.84
C THR A 8 29.40 37.32 -8.31
N ALA A 9 30.01 36.55 -9.20
CA ALA A 9 29.40 35.40 -9.86
C ALA A 9 29.48 34.08 -9.06
N PHE A 10 30.29 34.01 -8.00
CA PHE A 10 30.51 32.74 -7.28
C PHE A 10 29.54 32.48 -6.11
N LEU A 11 28.84 33.51 -5.62
CA LEU A 11 27.88 33.37 -4.52
C LEU A 11 26.47 32.95 -4.98
N LEU A 12 26.17 33.06 -6.28
CA LEU A 12 24.89 32.63 -6.85
C LEU A 12 24.86 31.14 -7.21
N TYR A 13 26.02 30.48 -7.30
CA TYR A 13 26.08 29.05 -7.64
C TYR A 13 25.94 28.13 -6.42
N LEU A 14 26.21 28.63 -5.21
CA LEU A 14 26.01 27.88 -3.96
C LEU A 14 24.56 27.95 -3.44
N TRP A 15 23.69 28.73 -4.09
CA TRP A 15 22.26 28.79 -3.78
C TRP A 15 21.38 27.99 -4.76
N SER A 16 21.95 27.46 -5.85
CA SER A 16 21.26 26.58 -6.80
C SER A 16 21.45 25.09 -6.52
N VAL A 17 22.28 24.73 -5.53
CA VAL A 17 22.53 23.33 -5.12
C VAL A 17 21.94 23.02 -3.74
N PHE A 18 21.21 23.97 -3.11
CA PHE A 18 20.14 23.61 -2.19
C PHE A 18 18.97 23.09 -3.05
N ILE A 19 19.21 21.87 -3.51
CA ILE A 19 18.28 20.89 -4.03
C ILE A 19 16.91 21.23 -3.48
N GLN A 20 16.01 21.55 -4.41
CA GLN A 20 14.58 21.37 -4.24
C GLN A 20 14.36 19.94 -3.75
N PHE A 21 14.50 19.75 -2.43
CA PHE A 21 13.75 18.78 -1.69
C PHE A 21 12.32 19.29 -1.83
N ASN A 22 11.69 18.96 -2.95
CA ASN A 22 10.25 18.83 -2.99
C ASN A 22 9.92 17.68 -2.04
N SER A 23 9.99 17.97 -0.73
CA SER A 23 9.17 17.26 0.22
C SER A 23 7.77 17.46 -0.31
N ILE A 24 7.18 16.40 -0.86
CA ILE A 24 5.78 16.33 -1.24
C ILE A 24 5.00 16.45 0.07
N SER A 25 4.94 17.69 0.57
CA SER A 25 4.27 18.08 1.79
C SER A 25 2.93 18.59 1.33
N GLY A 26 2.08 17.64 0.95
CA GLY A 26 0.79 17.94 0.34
C GLY A 26 -0.09 16.70 0.23
N LEU A 27 0.02 15.75 1.15
CA LEU A 27 -1.00 14.70 1.29
C LEU A 27 -2.20 15.34 2.01
N GLY A 28 -3.22 15.66 1.22
CA GLY A 28 -4.55 15.95 1.73
C GLY A 28 -5.09 14.75 2.49
N ILE A 29 -6.03 15.03 3.38
CA ILE A 29 -6.85 14.06 4.12
C ILE A 29 -7.33 12.94 3.16
N ASN A 30 -6.84 11.71 3.40
CA ASN A 30 -7.20 10.44 2.77
C ASN A 30 -7.12 10.36 1.22
N GLU A 31 -5.96 10.66 0.62
CA GLU A 31 -5.73 10.28 -0.78
C GLU A 31 -5.63 8.74 -0.89
N LEU A 32 -6.55 8.14 -1.65
CA LEU A 32 -6.57 6.70 -1.87
C LEU A 32 -5.36 6.27 -2.69
N LEU A 33 -4.75 5.15 -2.31
CA LEU A 33 -3.72 4.47 -3.07
C LEU A 33 -4.38 3.41 -3.96
N TYR A 34 -3.89 3.25 -5.19
CA TYR A 34 -4.42 2.27 -6.12
C TYR A 34 -3.43 1.12 -6.36
N PHE A 35 -3.95 -0.09 -6.51
CA PHE A 35 -3.18 -1.24 -6.97
C PHE A 35 -3.97 -1.97 -8.05
N ARG A 36 -3.26 -2.69 -8.93
CA ARG A 36 -3.87 -3.48 -10.00
C ARG A 36 -3.54 -4.94 -9.81
N VAL A 37 -4.53 -5.81 -9.88
CA VAL A 37 -4.30 -7.25 -10.02
C VAL A 37 -4.00 -7.55 -11.50
N ILE A 38 -2.88 -8.21 -11.73
CA ILE A 38 -2.41 -8.65 -13.05
C ILE A 38 -2.83 -10.10 -13.29
N SER A 39 -2.81 -10.94 -12.25
CA SER A 39 -3.20 -12.35 -12.31
C SER A 39 -3.84 -12.78 -10.99
N PRO A 40 -4.92 -13.60 -11.01
CA PRO A 40 -5.62 -14.11 -12.20
C PRO A 40 -6.45 -13.04 -12.92
N GLU A 41 -6.64 -13.20 -14.23
CA GLU A 41 -7.34 -12.21 -15.07
C GLU A 41 -8.82 -12.02 -14.65
N GLU A 42 -9.46 -13.02 -14.05
CA GLU A 42 -10.84 -12.94 -13.53
C GLU A 42 -11.03 -11.80 -12.54
N ILE A 43 -10.00 -11.51 -11.72
CA ILE A 43 -9.99 -10.38 -10.78
C ILE A 43 -9.02 -9.29 -11.21
N GLY A 44 -8.68 -9.24 -12.51
CA GLY A 44 -7.69 -8.34 -13.12
C GLY A 44 -8.13 -6.89 -13.20
N TYR A 45 -8.43 -6.31 -12.04
CA TYR A 45 -8.98 -4.97 -11.88
C TYR A 45 -8.06 -4.04 -11.10
N ILE A 46 -8.41 -2.75 -11.09
CA ILE A 46 -7.77 -1.71 -10.28
C ILE A 46 -8.61 -1.51 -9.03
N PHE A 47 -7.97 -1.69 -7.88
CA PHE A 47 -8.56 -1.54 -6.56
C PHE A 47 -8.00 -0.29 -5.89
N SER A 48 -8.78 0.31 -5.00
CA SER A 48 -8.36 1.41 -4.15
C SER A 48 -8.24 0.95 -2.70
N ALA A 49 -7.28 1.50 -1.99
CA ALA A 49 -7.03 1.23 -0.59
C ALA A 49 -6.61 2.52 0.14
N ALA A 50 -7.12 2.73 1.35
CA ALA A 50 -6.82 3.92 2.13
C ALA A 50 -5.57 3.69 2.99
N PRO A 51 -4.52 4.54 2.92
CA PRO A 51 -3.38 4.43 3.83
C PRO A 51 -3.78 4.58 5.31
N ALA A 52 -3.01 3.93 6.19
CA ALA A 52 -3.08 4.19 7.62
C ALA A 52 -2.78 5.66 7.95
N LYS A 53 -3.46 6.20 8.97
CA LYS A 53 -3.44 7.64 9.26
C LYS A 53 -2.20 8.08 10.03
N ASP A 54 -1.73 7.27 10.97
CA ASP A 54 -0.71 7.65 11.95
C ASP A 54 0.29 6.52 12.30
N PHE A 55 0.32 5.46 11.50
CA PHE A 55 1.29 4.37 11.57
C PHE A 55 1.57 3.80 10.17
N GLY A 56 2.60 2.95 10.06
CA GLY A 56 3.05 2.42 8.77
C GLY A 56 4.02 3.37 8.06
N GLY A 57 4.72 2.84 7.06
CA GLY A 57 5.58 3.63 6.17
C GLY A 57 4.92 3.97 4.84
N ASP A 58 5.67 4.69 4.00
CA ASP A 58 5.24 5.05 2.65
C ASP A 58 5.85 4.12 1.59
N PHE A 59 5.16 3.99 0.46
CA PHE A 59 5.76 3.38 -0.73
C PHE A 59 6.80 4.31 -1.33
N THR A 60 8.07 3.94 -1.20
CA THR A 60 9.21 4.68 -1.79
C THR A 60 9.46 4.33 -3.26
N TYR A 61 8.98 3.16 -3.70
CA TYR A 61 9.10 2.66 -5.06
C TYR A 61 7.80 1.97 -5.47
N SER A 62 7.53 1.95 -6.78
CA SER A 62 6.46 1.13 -7.36
C SER A 62 6.93 -0.28 -7.66
N TYR A 63 6.12 -1.27 -7.29
CA TYR A 63 6.30 -2.66 -7.66
C TYR A 63 5.45 -2.95 -8.90
N ASP A 64 6.09 -3.28 -10.03
CA ASP A 64 5.40 -3.64 -11.27
C ASP A 64 4.76 -5.02 -11.19
N LYS A 65 5.43 -5.95 -10.49
CA LYS A 65 4.97 -7.31 -10.20
C LYS A 65 5.45 -7.72 -8.81
N ILE A 66 4.50 -7.91 -7.90
CA ILE A 66 4.72 -8.44 -6.56
C ILE A 66 3.57 -9.38 -6.20
N PHE A 67 3.78 -10.33 -5.30
CA PHE A 67 2.72 -11.22 -4.88
C PHE A 67 1.85 -10.57 -3.80
N LEU A 68 0.56 -10.77 -3.92
CA LEU A 68 -0.43 -10.53 -2.87
C LEU A 68 -0.81 -11.88 -2.28
N VAL A 69 -0.25 -12.17 -1.11
CA VAL A 69 -0.36 -13.45 -0.40
C VAL A 69 -1.44 -13.34 0.67
N PRO A 70 -2.52 -14.15 0.64
CA PRO A 70 -3.47 -14.22 1.75
C PRO A 70 -2.76 -14.70 3.02
N ALA A 71 -2.97 -14.01 4.13
CA ALA A 71 -2.45 -14.41 5.43
C ALA A 71 -3.12 -15.71 5.93
N ASP A 72 -2.34 -16.51 6.63
CA ASP A 72 -2.79 -17.63 7.47
C ASP A 72 -2.11 -17.52 8.85
N PRO A 73 -2.86 -17.34 9.96
CA PRO A 73 -4.31 -17.16 10.02
C PRO A 73 -4.78 -15.90 9.30
N ALA A 74 -6.02 -15.94 8.80
CA ALA A 74 -6.61 -14.88 7.98
C ALA A 74 -6.60 -13.51 8.68
N ASP A 75 -6.78 -13.48 10.00
CA ASP A 75 -6.79 -12.24 10.77
C ASP A 75 -5.38 -11.71 11.10
N GLY A 76 -4.32 -12.48 10.87
CA GLY A 76 -2.95 -12.08 11.20
C GLY A 76 -2.74 -11.69 12.67
N CYS A 77 -3.55 -12.21 13.59
CA CYS A 77 -3.46 -11.88 15.02
C CYS A 77 -2.47 -12.75 15.81
N SER A 78 -1.91 -13.78 15.18
CA SER A 78 -0.77 -14.56 15.64
C SER A 78 0.34 -14.60 14.58
N ASP A 79 1.40 -15.35 14.87
CA ASP A 79 2.45 -15.63 13.89
C ASP A 79 1.86 -16.17 12.58
N LEU A 80 2.32 -15.59 11.46
CA LEU A 80 1.90 -16.00 10.13
C LEU A 80 2.64 -17.27 9.70
N GLU A 81 1.90 -18.18 9.08
CA GLU A 81 2.42 -19.35 8.38
C GLU A 81 3.03 -18.97 7.01
N ASP A 82 3.70 -19.91 6.35
CA ASP A 82 4.32 -19.74 5.02
C ASP A 82 5.22 -18.49 4.90
N ARG A 83 6.06 -18.25 5.93
CA ARG A 83 6.97 -17.10 5.98
C ARG A 83 7.88 -17.02 4.77
N GLU A 84 8.26 -18.17 4.19
CA GLU A 84 9.08 -18.25 2.98
C GLU A 84 8.36 -17.66 1.76
N ILE A 85 7.02 -17.74 1.70
CA ILE A 85 6.20 -17.14 0.65
C ILE A 85 5.96 -15.66 0.94
N ILE A 86 5.73 -15.30 2.20
CA ILE A 86 5.46 -13.92 2.64
C ILE A 86 6.68 -13.02 2.48
N GLN A 87 7.88 -13.56 2.68
CA GLN A 87 9.10 -12.77 2.67
C GLN A 87 9.26 -11.98 1.35
N GLY A 88 9.29 -10.66 1.48
CA GLY A 88 9.41 -9.76 0.33
C GLY A 88 8.11 -9.47 -0.43
N GLN A 89 6.95 -9.93 0.06
CA GLN A 89 5.66 -9.82 -0.63
C GLN A 89 4.67 -8.89 0.10
N VAL A 90 3.55 -8.59 -0.56
CA VAL A 90 2.42 -7.90 0.07
C VAL A 90 1.48 -8.94 0.67
N VAL A 91 1.00 -8.70 1.89
CA VAL A 91 0.12 -9.65 2.59
C VAL A 91 -1.30 -9.10 2.69
N LEU A 92 -2.29 -9.94 2.35
CA LEU A 92 -3.71 -9.67 2.51
C LEU A 92 -4.20 -10.25 3.84
N VAL A 93 -4.61 -9.38 4.77
CA VAL A 93 -5.09 -9.72 6.11
C VAL A 93 -6.56 -9.32 6.24
N GLU A 94 -7.34 -10.05 7.03
CA GLU A 94 -8.72 -9.72 7.35
C GLU A 94 -8.81 -8.92 8.66
N ARG A 95 -9.71 -7.94 8.70
CA ARG A 95 -9.99 -7.14 9.90
C ARG A 95 -10.73 -7.99 10.95
N GLY A 96 -10.41 -7.76 12.23
CA GLY A 96 -11.01 -8.46 13.38
C GLY A 96 -9.94 -9.01 14.32
N GLY A 97 -10.34 -9.49 15.50
CA GLY A 97 -9.45 -10.18 16.46
C GLY A 97 -8.46 -9.31 17.24
N CYS A 98 -7.73 -8.41 16.57
CA CYS A 98 -6.65 -7.59 17.13
C CYS A 98 -6.52 -6.23 16.42
N SER A 99 -5.62 -5.37 16.90
CA SER A 99 -5.42 -4.02 16.37
C SER A 99 -4.78 -4.01 14.97
N PHE A 100 -4.99 -2.93 14.21
CA PHE A 100 -4.34 -2.75 12.89
C PHE A 100 -2.81 -2.71 13.00
N VAL A 101 -2.29 -2.08 14.06
CA VAL A 101 -0.86 -2.00 14.34
C VAL A 101 -0.28 -3.39 14.57
N GLN A 102 -0.96 -4.23 15.36
CA GLN A 102 -0.53 -5.60 15.61
C GLN A 102 -0.49 -6.44 14.33
N LYS A 103 -1.52 -6.34 13.47
CA LYS A 103 -1.56 -7.02 12.17
C LYS A 103 -0.38 -6.63 11.29
N ALA A 104 -0.15 -5.33 11.15
CA ALA A 104 0.96 -4.80 10.35
C ALA A 104 2.33 -5.21 10.93
N ARG A 105 2.46 -5.28 12.26
CA ARG A 105 3.68 -5.77 12.90
C ARG A 105 3.95 -7.25 12.63
N HIS A 106 2.94 -8.13 12.72
CA HIS A 106 3.15 -9.55 12.41
C HIS A 106 3.52 -9.78 10.93
N VAL A 107 2.96 -8.98 10.02
CA VAL A 107 3.37 -8.99 8.60
C VAL A 107 4.81 -8.53 8.44
N GLU A 108 5.21 -7.46 9.12
CA GLU A 108 6.59 -6.95 9.11
C GLU A 108 7.59 -7.98 9.68
N GLU A 109 7.25 -8.61 10.81
CA GLU A 109 8.05 -9.67 11.46
C GLU A 109 8.18 -10.92 10.57
N ALA A 110 7.16 -11.23 9.76
CA ALA A 110 7.21 -12.28 8.73
C ALA A 110 8.01 -11.86 7.47
N GLY A 111 8.51 -10.62 7.41
CA GLY A 111 9.31 -10.11 6.29
C GLY A 111 8.47 -9.57 5.12
N GLY A 112 7.17 -9.33 5.32
CA GLY A 112 6.30 -8.69 4.35
C GLY A 112 6.74 -7.25 4.04
N LYS A 113 6.44 -6.79 2.83
CA LYS A 113 6.79 -5.44 2.34
C LYS A 113 5.68 -4.42 2.54
N ALA A 114 4.44 -4.86 2.62
CA ALA A 114 3.26 -4.05 2.89
C ALA A 114 2.11 -4.96 3.34
N VAL A 115 1.12 -4.37 4.01
CA VAL A 115 -0.11 -5.07 4.40
C VAL A 115 -1.34 -4.39 3.80
N LEU A 116 -2.22 -5.20 3.21
CA LEU A 116 -3.58 -4.83 2.83
C LEU A 116 -4.54 -5.46 3.83
N ILE A 117 -5.19 -4.65 4.66
CA ILE A 117 -6.15 -5.10 5.67
C ILE A 117 -7.56 -4.93 5.10
N ALA A 118 -8.17 -6.03 4.69
CA ALA A 118 -9.54 -6.08 4.20
C ALA A 118 -10.54 -5.96 5.34
N ASP A 119 -11.55 -5.11 5.17
CA ASP A 119 -12.68 -5.06 6.10
C ASP A 119 -13.40 -6.40 6.19
N ASN A 120 -14.00 -6.69 7.34
CA ASN A 120 -14.78 -7.92 7.54
C ASN A 120 -16.27 -7.76 7.18
N ALA A 121 -16.73 -6.52 6.98
CA ALA A 121 -18.02 -6.24 6.39
C ALA A 121 -17.99 -6.54 4.89
N VAL A 122 -18.34 -7.78 4.51
CA VAL A 122 -18.28 -8.28 3.12
C VAL A 122 -19.18 -7.52 2.14
N ASP A 123 -20.18 -6.81 2.66
CA ASP A 123 -21.10 -5.97 1.91
C ASP A 123 -20.58 -4.53 1.75
N ASN A 124 -19.60 -4.10 2.57
CA ASN A 124 -18.97 -2.80 2.48
C ASN A 124 -18.15 -2.66 1.19
N ASP A 125 -18.60 -1.75 0.33
CA ASP A 125 -18.08 -1.48 -0.99
C ASP A 125 -17.79 0.02 -1.24
N SER A 126 -17.82 0.83 -0.20
CA SER A 126 -17.66 2.29 -0.34
C SER A 126 -17.13 3.00 0.90
N GLN A 127 -17.22 2.40 2.09
CA GLN A 127 -16.86 3.06 3.34
C GLN A 127 -15.46 2.67 3.80
N TYR A 128 -14.53 3.62 3.72
CA TYR A 128 -13.19 3.48 4.28
C TYR A 128 -13.17 3.84 5.76
N LEU A 129 -12.41 3.07 6.54
CA LEU A 129 -12.15 3.34 7.94
C LEU A 129 -10.74 3.93 8.10
N ASP A 130 -10.62 4.97 8.94
CA ASP A 130 -9.32 5.48 9.35
C ASP A 130 -8.64 4.42 10.25
N MET A 131 -7.59 3.77 9.73
CA MET A 131 -6.74 2.93 10.56
C MET A 131 -5.83 3.83 11.39
N ILE A 132 -6.04 3.81 12.71
CA ILE A 132 -5.27 4.59 13.69
C ILE A 132 -4.46 3.69 14.60
N THR A 133 -3.47 4.27 15.27
CA THR A 133 -2.64 3.61 16.26
C THR A 133 -3.46 3.10 17.45
N ASP A 134 -3.01 2.00 18.06
CA ASP A 134 -3.55 1.47 19.31
C ASP A 134 -2.84 2.03 20.56
N GLY A 135 -1.97 3.03 20.39
CA GLY A 135 -1.18 3.62 21.46
C GLY A 135 0.12 2.88 21.77
N SER A 136 0.44 1.81 21.03
CA SER A 136 1.74 1.15 21.13
C SER A 136 2.90 2.05 20.71
N THR A 137 4.05 1.87 21.35
CA THR A 137 5.27 2.64 21.09
C THR A 137 6.01 2.14 19.85
N ALA A 138 6.00 0.83 19.61
CA ALA A 138 6.61 0.19 18.45
C ALA A 138 5.59 0.15 17.30
N LYS A 139 5.74 1.10 16.37
CA LYS A 139 4.93 1.16 15.16
C LYS A 139 5.62 0.41 14.02
N PRO A 140 4.88 -0.38 13.21
CA PRO A 140 5.43 -1.03 12.04
C PRO A 140 5.83 0.02 11.00
N SER A 141 6.89 -0.28 10.28
CA SER A 141 7.50 0.59 9.27
C SER A 141 7.09 0.24 7.84
N ILE A 142 6.43 -0.90 7.63
CA ILE A 142 5.85 -1.25 6.32
C ILE A 142 4.58 -0.43 6.03
N PRO A 143 4.27 -0.14 4.75
CA PRO A 143 2.99 0.45 4.40
C PRO A 143 1.80 -0.41 4.82
N ALA A 144 0.81 0.23 5.43
CA ALA A 144 -0.44 -0.39 5.84
C ALA A 144 -1.61 0.30 5.15
N LEU A 145 -2.42 -0.50 4.46
CA LEU A 145 -3.51 -0.03 3.62
C LEU A 145 -4.81 -0.73 4.00
N PHE A 146 -5.90 0.03 4.09
CA PHE A 146 -7.24 -0.47 4.35
C PHE A 146 -7.94 -0.78 3.02
N LEU A 147 -8.44 -1.99 2.87
CA LEU A 147 -9.16 -2.46 1.69
C LEU A 147 -10.64 -2.69 2.03
N LEU A 148 -11.53 -2.32 1.12
CA LEU A 148 -12.96 -2.56 1.27
C LEU A 148 -13.26 -4.07 1.42
N GLY A 149 -14.24 -4.41 2.25
CA GLY A 149 -14.50 -5.80 2.60
C GLY A 149 -14.99 -6.62 1.42
N ARG A 150 -15.82 -6.03 0.55
CA ARG A 150 -16.25 -6.68 -0.70
C ARG A 150 -15.07 -7.01 -1.62
N ASP A 151 -14.11 -6.08 -1.76
CA ASP A 151 -12.92 -6.29 -2.58
C ASP A 151 -11.99 -7.37 -2.01
N GLY A 152 -11.70 -7.29 -0.71
CA GLY A 152 -10.89 -8.30 -0.03
C GLY A 152 -11.50 -9.71 -0.14
N MET A 153 -12.82 -9.82 0.07
CA MET A 153 -13.56 -11.07 -0.09
C MET A 153 -13.47 -11.62 -1.51
N MET A 154 -13.66 -10.77 -2.53
CA MET A 154 -13.61 -11.20 -3.93
C MET A 154 -12.21 -11.67 -4.34
N ILE A 155 -11.15 -10.99 -3.89
CA ILE A 155 -9.76 -11.42 -4.11
C ILE A 155 -9.51 -12.77 -3.45
N ARG A 156 -9.78 -12.89 -2.13
CA ARG A 156 -9.51 -14.13 -1.38
C ARG A 156 -10.29 -15.30 -1.95
N ARG A 157 -11.56 -15.11 -2.28
CA ARG A 157 -12.43 -16.14 -2.86
C ARG A 157 -11.97 -16.57 -4.25
N SER A 158 -11.49 -15.65 -5.09
CA SER A 158 -10.93 -16.01 -6.40
C SER A 158 -9.68 -16.88 -6.24
N LEU A 159 -8.76 -16.49 -5.35
CA LEU A 159 -7.55 -17.28 -5.08
C LEU A 159 -7.86 -18.68 -4.54
N GLN A 160 -8.79 -18.78 -3.57
CA GLN A 160 -9.22 -20.07 -3.03
C GLN A 160 -9.88 -20.97 -4.08
N ARG A 161 -10.79 -20.43 -4.91
CA ARG A 161 -11.49 -21.21 -5.95
C ARG A 161 -10.52 -21.82 -6.97
N HIS A 162 -9.43 -21.12 -7.27
CA HIS A 162 -8.42 -21.57 -8.23
C HIS A 162 -7.22 -22.26 -7.57
N ALA A 163 -7.28 -22.52 -6.26
CA ALA A 163 -6.17 -23.07 -5.47
C ALA A 163 -4.85 -22.31 -5.71
N MET A 164 -4.93 -20.98 -5.86
CA MET A 164 -3.78 -20.11 -6.08
C MET A 164 -3.28 -19.58 -4.74
N PRO A 165 -1.98 -19.75 -4.43
CA PRO A 165 -1.41 -19.27 -3.16
C PRO A 165 -1.25 -17.73 -3.12
N TRP A 166 -1.27 -17.04 -4.27
CA TRP A 166 -1.17 -15.58 -4.33
C TRP A 166 -1.74 -15.01 -5.64
N ALA A 167 -2.09 -13.73 -5.62
CA ALA A 167 -2.29 -12.92 -6.84
C ALA A 167 -0.99 -12.23 -7.24
N VAL A 168 -0.83 -11.90 -8.52
CA VAL A 168 0.25 -11.00 -8.97
C VAL A 168 -0.33 -9.61 -9.11
N ILE A 169 0.26 -8.62 -8.44
CA ILE A 169 -0.24 -7.24 -8.42
C ILE A 169 0.84 -6.23 -8.82
N SER A 170 0.41 -5.02 -9.16
CA SER A 170 1.24 -3.82 -9.27
C SER A 170 0.77 -2.76 -8.27
N ILE A 171 1.68 -2.16 -7.52
CA ILE A 171 1.37 -1.23 -6.41
C ILE A 171 2.56 -0.31 -6.06
N PRO A 172 2.34 0.99 -5.76
CA PRO A 172 1.17 1.79 -6.14
C PRO A 172 1.06 1.99 -7.65
N VAL A 173 -0.16 2.23 -8.12
CA VAL A 173 -0.48 2.57 -9.51
C VAL A 173 -0.90 4.04 -9.59
N ASN A 174 -0.30 4.79 -10.50
CA ASN A 174 -0.70 6.17 -10.78
C ASN A 174 -1.91 6.17 -11.75
N VAL A 175 -3.12 6.31 -11.22
CA VAL A 175 -4.36 6.34 -12.02
C VAL A 175 -4.48 7.55 -12.93
N SER A 176 -3.89 8.71 -12.59
CA SER A 176 -3.89 9.89 -13.47
C SER A 176 -3.13 9.63 -14.77
N SER A 177 -2.12 8.75 -14.74
CA SER A 177 -1.40 8.30 -15.94
C SER A 177 -2.17 7.25 -16.77
N LEU A 178 -3.20 6.62 -16.20
CA LEU A 178 -4.02 5.59 -16.85
C LEU A 178 -5.25 6.14 -17.58
N ALA A 179 -5.46 7.46 -17.57
CA ALA A 179 -6.63 8.17 -18.12
C ALA A 179 -6.92 7.93 -19.62
N SER A 180 -6.09 7.14 -20.33
CA SER A 180 -6.29 6.77 -21.74
C SER A 180 -6.92 5.38 -21.95
N PHE A 181 -7.10 4.57 -20.90
CA PHE A 181 -7.77 3.26 -20.97
C PHE A 181 -8.99 3.23 -20.06
N PRO A 182 -10.09 2.51 -20.43
CA PRO A 182 -11.16 2.27 -19.48
C PRO A 182 -10.55 1.55 -18.27
N LEU A 183 -10.55 2.22 -17.11
CA LEU A 183 -10.10 1.62 -15.85
C LEU A 183 -10.92 0.34 -15.68
N LYS A 184 -10.26 -0.83 -15.74
CA LYS A 184 -10.88 -2.10 -15.39
C LYS A 184 -11.16 -2.05 -13.89
N GLN A 185 -12.29 -1.50 -13.51
CA GLN A 185 -12.74 -1.38 -12.15
C GLN A 185 -13.48 -2.65 -11.73
N PRO A 186 -13.37 -3.08 -10.47
CA PRO A 186 -14.24 -4.12 -9.92
C PRO A 186 -15.71 -3.80 -10.20
N PRO A 187 -16.47 -4.70 -10.86
CA PRO A 187 -17.86 -4.44 -11.24
C PRO A 187 -18.82 -4.42 -10.04
N TRP A 188 -18.34 -4.76 -8.85
CA TRP A 188 -19.12 -4.89 -7.62
C TRP A 188 -18.89 -3.76 -6.61
N THR A 189 -17.97 -2.84 -6.90
CA THR A 189 -17.64 -1.70 -6.01
C THR A 189 -18.35 -0.45 -6.54
N LEU A 190 -18.94 0.32 -5.64
CA LEU A 190 -19.57 1.60 -6.01
C LEU A 190 -18.48 2.69 -6.01
N TRP A 191 -18.39 3.43 -7.12
CA TRP A 191 -17.37 4.44 -7.39
C TRP A 191 -17.91 5.85 -7.20
#